data_AF-A0A356F2V9-F1
#
_entry.id   AF-A0A356F2V9-F1
#
_cell.length_a   1.000
_cell.length_b   1.000
_cell.length_c   1.000
_cell.angle_alpha   90.00
_cell.angle_beta   90.00
_cell.angle_gamma   90.00
#
_symmetry.space_group_name_H-M   'P 1'
#
loop_
_entity.id
_entity.type
_entity.pdbx_description
1 polymer ?
#
loop_
_entity_poly.entity_id
_entity_poly.type
_entity_poly.pdbx_seq_one_letter_code
_entity_poly.pdbx_strand_id
1 'polypeptide(L)'
;MIEFLWLFLAGLVSGIVGGMGMGGGTLLIPILTIFLSFKQKSAQAINLLVFIPMSLVALVIHIKNKLVDFKVGIPIIISGVAFSVVGSYLASILSNKLLQKIFAVFLLLVGLNQAVQTIIALKKSKKKPKFDNVKFRIYIK
;
A
#
# COMPACT_ATOMS: atom_id res chain seq x y z
N MET A 1 28.78 3.82 -6.38
CA MET A 1 28.70 3.26 -5.01
C MET A 1 27.61 3.95 -4.17
N ILE A 2 27.58 5.28 -4.12
CA ILE A 2 26.57 6.06 -3.38
C ILE A 2 25.13 5.83 -3.89
N GLU A 3 24.92 5.72 -5.20
CA GLU A 3 23.58 5.46 -5.78
C GLU A 3 22.99 4.11 -5.34
N PHE A 4 23.81 3.06 -5.26
CA PHE A 4 23.38 1.75 -4.77
C PHE A 4 22.95 1.80 -3.31
N LEU A 5 23.62 2.62 -2.48
CA LEU A 5 23.24 2.84 -1.10
C LEU A 5 21.86 3.51 -1.00
N TRP A 6 21.59 4.52 -1.82
CA TRP A 6 20.28 5.18 -1.85
C TRP A 6 19.15 4.25 -2.31
N LEU A 7 19.40 3.44 -3.34
CA LEU A 7 18.43 2.45 -3.80
C LEU A 7 18.15 1.38 -2.73
N PHE A 8 19.19 0.93 -2.03
CA PHE A 8 19.05 -0.02 -0.93
C PHE A 8 18.23 0.57 0.22
N LEU A 9 18.53 1.79 0.65
CA LEU A 9 17.77 2.49 1.70
C LEU A 9 16.32 2.74 1.30
N ALA A 10 16.08 3.17 0.05
CA ALA A 10 14.73 3.36 -0.48
C ALA A 10 13.92 2.06 -0.46
N GLY A 11 14.52 0.95 -0.90
CA GLY A 11 13.91 -0.37 -0.87
C GLY A 11 13.63 -0.86 0.55
N LEU A 12 14.56 -0.64 1.48
CA LEU A 12 14.42 -1.05 2.88
C LEU A 12 13.29 -0.28 3.59
N VAL A 13 13.25 1.05 3.44
CA VAL A 13 12.20 1.89 4.03
C VAL A 13 10.84 1.55 3.43
N SER A 14 10.75 1.44 2.11
CA SER A 14 9.53 1.00 1.42
C SER A 14 9.09 -0.40 1.86
N GLY A 15 10.04 -1.31 2.08
CA GLY A 15 9.81 -2.66 2.58
C GLY A 15 9.14 -2.67 3.95
N ILE A 16 9.72 -1.94 4.91
CA ILE A 16 9.20 -1.82 6.28
C ILE A 16 7.79 -1.22 6.25
N VAL A 17 7.62 -0.09 5.56
CA VAL A 17 6.32 0.61 5.47
C VAL A 17 5.28 -0.26 4.76
N GLY A 18 5.68 -1.00 3.72
CA GLY A 18 4.82 -1.95 3.04
C GLY A 18 4.37 -3.10 3.94
N GLY A 19 5.28 -3.63 4.76
CA GLY A 19 4.99 -4.66 5.76
C GLY A 19 4.02 -4.23 6.86
N MET A 20 3.93 -2.92 7.15
CA MET A 20 2.94 -2.36 8.08
C MET A 20 1.51 -2.30 7.50
N GLY A 21 1.29 -2.81 6.29
CA GLY A 21 -0.02 -2.88 5.66
C GLY A 21 -0.41 -1.65 4.83
N MET A 22 0.49 -0.67 4.68
CA MET A 22 0.25 0.50 3.80
C MET A 22 0.42 0.21 2.30
N GLY A 23 1.00 -0.96 1.96
CA GLY A 23 1.44 -1.28 0.61
C GLY A 23 2.74 -0.52 0.26
N GLY A 24 3.84 -1.24 0.00
CA GLY A 24 5.18 -0.65 -0.07
C GLY A 24 5.36 0.44 -1.13
N GLY A 25 4.50 0.51 -2.15
CA GLY A 25 4.71 1.37 -3.30
C GLY A 25 4.26 2.81 -3.21
N THR A 26 3.43 3.15 -2.22
CA THR A 26 2.97 4.53 -2.06
C THR A 26 4.13 5.48 -1.77
N LEU A 27 5.17 5.00 -1.07
CA LEU A 27 6.37 5.78 -0.77
C LEU A 27 7.50 5.58 -1.78
N LEU A 28 7.66 4.37 -2.33
CA LEU A 28 8.78 4.07 -3.23
C LEU A 28 8.75 4.92 -4.51
N ILE A 29 7.56 5.17 -5.06
CA ILE A 29 7.40 5.96 -6.29
C ILE A 29 7.83 7.43 -6.07
N PRO A 30 7.33 8.17 -5.04
CA PRO A 30 7.85 9.49 -4.71
C PRO A 30 9.35 9.52 -4.43
N ILE A 31 9.89 8.52 -3.72
CA ILE A 31 11.33 8.45 -3.44
C ILE A 31 12.12 8.40 -4.75
N LEU A 32 11.79 7.46 -5.64
CA LEU A 32 12.49 7.28 -6.90
C LEU A 32 12.35 8.50 -7.84
N THR A 33 11.18 9.15 -7.85
CA THR A 33 10.90 10.24 -8.80
C THR A 33 11.36 11.61 -8.31
N ILE A 34 11.14 11.95 -7.04
CA ILE A 34 11.47 13.27 -6.48
C ILE A 34 12.94 13.32 -6.05
N PHE A 35 13.45 12.28 -5.40
CA PHE A 35 14.81 12.29 -4.83
C PHE A 35 15.86 11.70 -5.77
N LEU A 36 15.50 10.67 -6.54
CA LEU A 36 16.43 10.03 -7.49
C LEU A 36 16.19 10.42 -8.96
N SER A 37 15.22 11.30 -9.25
CA SER A 37 14.94 11.81 -10.60
C SER A 37 14.63 10.73 -11.66
N PHE A 38 14.10 9.57 -11.25
CA PHE A 38 13.69 8.53 -12.19
C PHE A 38 12.45 8.95 -12.99
N LYS A 39 12.36 8.47 -14.24
CA LYS A 39 11.14 8.62 -15.04
C LYS A 39 9.97 7.91 -14.36
N GLN A 40 8.78 8.51 -14.39
CA GLN A 40 7.57 8.00 -13.76
C GLN A 40 7.25 6.54 -14.16
N LYS A 41 7.39 6.18 -15.44
CA LYS A 41 7.17 4.80 -15.91
C LYS A 41 8.17 3.81 -15.29
N SER A 42 9.46 4.17 -15.26
CA SER A 42 10.50 3.33 -14.66
C SER A 42 10.31 3.15 -13.16
N ALA A 43 9.96 4.23 -12.45
CA ALA A 43 9.68 4.17 -11.00
C ALA A 43 8.51 3.23 -10.69
N GLN A 44 7.44 3.25 -11.49
CA GLN A 44 6.30 2.33 -11.33
C GLN A 44 6.67 0.86 -11.61
N ALA A 45 7.50 0.61 -12.64
CA ALA A 45 7.97 -0.74 -12.94
C ALA A 45 8.84 -1.31 -11.82
N ILE A 46 9.80 -0.52 -11.31
CA ILE A 46 10.64 -0.90 -10.16
C ILE A 46 9.77 -1.20 -8.94
N ASN A 47 8.78 -0.34 -8.68
CA ASN A 47 7.85 -0.54 -7.59
C ASN A 47 7.11 -1.89 -7.68
N LEU A 48 6.61 -2.26 -8.87
CA LEU A 48 5.93 -3.54 -9.06
C LEU A 48 6.86 -4.73 -8.83
N LEU A 49 8.13 -4.65 -9.25
CA LEU A 49 9.12 -5.69 -9.01
C LEU A 49 9.37 -5.90 -7.50
N VAL A 50 9.43 -4.83 -6.72
CA VAL A 50 9.59 -4.89 -5.26
C VAL A 50 8.38 -5.54 -4.58
N PHE A 51 7.19 -5.37 -5.13
CA PHE A 51 5.97 -6.00 -4.60
C PHE A 51 5.96 -7.53 -4.73
N ILE A 52 6.64 -8.12 -5.71
CA ILE A 52 6.62 -9.57 -5.94
C ILE A 52 7.14 -10.34 -4.71
N PRO A 53 8.39 -10.15 -4.24
CA PRO A 53 8.88 -10.86 -3.07
C PRO A 53 8.13 -10.48 -1.79
N MET A 54 7.72 -9.21 -1.65
CA MET A 54 6.95 -8.74 -0.49
C MET A 54 5.60 -9.46 -0.37
N SER A 55 4.82 -9.50 -1.46
CA SER A 55 3.51 -10.14 -1.49
C SER A 55 3.61 -11.65 -1.34
N LEU A 56 4.68 -12.27 -1.87
CA LEU A 56 4.91 -13.70 -1.75
C LEU A 56 5.18 -14.12 -0.30
N VAL A 57 6.04 -13.40 0.41
CA VAL A 57 6.29 -13.62 1.85
C VAL A 57 5.02 -13.40 2.66
N ALA A 58 4.31 -12.29 2.40
CA ALA A 58 3.04 -12.00 3.08
C ALA A 58 2.02 -13.11 2.85
N LEU A 59 1.85 -13.58 1.61
CA LEU A 59 0.92 -14.65 1.25
C LEU A 59 1.26 -15.95 1.98
N VAL A 60 2.52 -16.36 2.00
CA VAL A 60 2.96 -17.58 2.70
C VAL A 60 2.63 -17.50 4.20
N ILE A 61 2.87 -16.36 4.84
CA ILE A 61 2.56 -16.15 6.26
C ILE A 61 1.04 -16.23 6.50
N HIS A 62 0.24 -15.57 5.66
CA HIS A 62 -1.22 -15.55 5.82
C HIS A 62 -1.85 -16.92 5.55
N ILE A 63 -1.33 -17.68 4.59
CA ILE A 63 -1.75 -19.08 4.34
C ILE A 63 -1.45 -19.94 5.55
N LYS A 64 -0.22 -19.86 6.11
CA LYS A 64 0.16 -20.62 7.32
C LYS A 64 -0.74 -20.30 8.52
N ASN A 65 -1.18 -19.05 8.65
CA ASN A 65 -2.08 -18.62 9.71
C ASN A 65 -3.57 -18.87 9.41
N LYS A 66 -3.92 -19.51 8.28
CA LYS A 66 -5.31 -19.76 7.83
C LYS A 66 -6.15 -18.49 7.71
N LEU A 67 -5.52 -17.37 7.36
CA LEU A 67 -6.18 -16.06 7.22
C LEU A 67 -6.63 -15.78 5.77
N VAL A 68 -6.49 -16.75 4.86
CA VAL A 68 -6.80 -16.58 3.43
C VAL A 68 -8.09 -17.27 3.08
N ASP A 69 -9.09 -16.49 2.67
CA ASP A 69 -10.31 -17.00 2.04
C ASP A 69 -10.15 -17.01 0.52
N PHE A 70 -9.92 -18.19 -0.04
CA PHE A 70 -9.75 -18.36 -1.49
C PHE A 70 -11.04 -18.16 -2.29
N LYS A 71 -12.23 -18.31 -1.67
CA LYS A 71 -13.51 -18.09 -2.37
C LYS A 71 -13.71 -16.63 -2.70
N VAL A 72 -13.27 -15.74 -1.80
CA VAL A 72 -13.29 -14.29 -2.02
C VAL A 72 -12.04 -13.84 -2.77
N GLY A 73 -10.89 -14.47 -2.51
CA GLY A 73 -9.61 -14.11 -3.12
C GLY A 73 -9.57 -14.32 -4.64
N ILE A 74 -10.11 -15.43 -5.16
CA ILE A 74 -10.04 -15.74 -6.60
C ILE A 74 -10.76 -14.69 -7.46
N PRO A 75 -12.02 -14.28 -7.19
CA PRO A 75 -12.67 -13.19 -7.92
C PRO A 75 -11.88 -11.87 -7.88
N ILE A 76 -11.27 -11.54 -6.74
CA ILE A 76 -10.43 -10.34 -6.58
C ILE A 76 -9.17 -10.44 -7.44
N ILE A 77 -8.53 -11.61 -7.48
CA ILE A 77 -7.34 -11.85 -8.32
C ILE A 77 -7.70 -11.69 -9.80
N ILE A 78 -8.78 -12.31 -10.27
CA ILE A 78 -9.18 -12.26 -11.69
C ILE A 78 -9.49 -10.82 -12.11
N SER A 79 -10.32 -10.12 -11.33
CA SER A 79 -10.65 -8.72 -11.60
C SER A 79 -9.40 -7.83 -11.53
N GLY A 80 -8.57 -7.99 -10.50
CA GLY A 80 -7.31 -7.26 -10.33
C GLY A 80 -6.36 -7.44 -11.51
N VAL A 81 -6.19 -8.67 -12.01
CA VAL A 81 -5.38 -8.95 -13.19
C VAL A 81 -5.96 -8.29 -14.43
N ALA A 82 -7.27 -8.42 -14.66
CA ALA A 82 -7.94 -7.80 -15.82
C ALA A 82 -7.77 -6.27 -15.83
N PHE A 83 -8.05 -5.60 -14.71
CA PHE A 83 -7.89 -4.15 -14.59
C PHE A 83 -6.42 -3.72 -14.65
N SER A 84 -5.48 -4.51 -14.12
CA SER A 84 -4.04 -4.22 -14.18
C SER A 84 -3.51 -4.27 -15.61
N VAL A 85 -3.94 -5.24 -16.42
CA VAL A 85 -3.56 -5.32 -17.84
C VAL A 85 -4.06 -4.09 -18.61
N VAL A 86 -5.34 -3.75 -18.45
CA VAL A 86 -5.93 -2.57 -19.11
C VAL A 86 -5.25 -1.29 -18.63
N GLY A 87 -5.05 -1.13 -17.33
CA GLY A 87 -4.39 0.03 -16.72
C GLY A 87 -2.93 0.18 -17.17
N SER A 88 -2.18 -0.91 -17.25
CA SER A 88 -0.81 -0.93 -17.76
C SER A 88 -0.73 -0.52 -19.22
N TYR A 89 -1.65 -1.04 -20.06
CA TYR A 89 -1.73 -0.65 -21.47
C TYR A 89 -2.03 0.85 -21.62
N LEU A 90 -3.02 1.37 -20.88
CA LEU A 90 -3.30 2.81 -20.84
C LEU A 90 -2.10 3.63 -20.34
N ALA A 91 -1.41 3.18 -19.29
CA ALA A 91 -0.22 3.87 -18.79
C ALA A 91 0.93 3.88 -19.81
N SER A 92 1.03 2.85 -20.66
CA SER A 92 2.08 2.72 -21.67
C SER A 92 1.95 3.77 -22.79
N ILE A 93 0.72 4.14 -23.18
CA ILE A 93 0.44 5.11 -24.24
C ILE A 93 0.56 6.57 -23.76
N LEU A 94 0.45 6.82 -22.44
CA LEU A 94 0.54 8.17 -21.88
C LEU A 94 1.99 8.70 -21.85
N SER A 95 2.16 10.01 -21.99
CA SER A 95 3.47 10.65 -21.82
C SER A 95 3.90 10.63 -20.34
N ASN A 96 5.21 10.60 -20.07
CA ASN A 96 5.74 10.57 -18.70
C ASN A 96 5.24 11.74 -17.84
N LYS A 97 5.16 12.95 -18.43
CA LYS A 97 4.68 14.16 -17.74
C LYS A 97 3.20 14.05 -17.37
N LEU A 98 2.37 13.52 -18.27
CA LEU A 98 0.94 13.33 -18.00
C LEU A 98 0.73 12.27 -16.92
N LEU A 99 1.43 11.14 -17.01
CA LEU A 99 1.35 10.06 -16.03
C LEU A 99 1.80 10.53 -14.63
N GLN A 100 2.83 11.37 -14.56
CA GLN A 100 3.28 11.99 -13.32
C GLN A 100 2.22 12.92 -12.72
N LYS A 101 1.59 13.78 -13.53
CA LYS A 101 0.50 14.67 -13.07
C LYS A 101 -0.70 13.87 -12.55
N ILE A 102 -1.14 12.84 -13.28
CA ILE A 102 -2.24 11.96 -12.87
C ILE A 102 -1.91 11.30 -11.53
N PHE A 103 -0.70 10.75 -11.40
CA PHE A 103 -0.25 10.12 -10.16
C PHE A 103 -0.17 11.11 -8.99
N ALA A 104 0.28 12.34 -9.22
CA ALA A 104 0.31 13.38 -8.19
C ALA A 104 -1.11 13.75 -7.71
N VAL A 105 -2.06 13.94 -8.61
CA VAL A 105 -3.47 14.19 -8.26
C VAL A 105 -4.05 13.00 -7.49
N PHE A 106 -3.77 11.78 -7.94
CA PHE A 106 -4.20 10.57 -7.25
C PHE A 106 -3.67 10.51 -5.81
N LEU A 107 -2.37 10.77 -5.59
CA LEU A 107 -1.79 10.79 -4.25
C LEU A 107 -2.42 11.87 -3.36
N LEU A 108 -2.71 13.06 -3.90
CA LEU A 108 -3.41 14.11 -3.15
C LEU A 108 -4.81 13.68 -2.72
N LEU A 109 -5.58 13.04 -3.62
CA LEU A 109 -6.91 12.54 -3.29
C LEU A 109 -6.88 11.45 -2.22
N VAL A 110 -5.94 10.51 -2.32
CA VAL A 110 -5.76 9.45 -1.31
C VAL A 110 -5.36 10.06 0.03
N GLY A 111 -4.41 11.00 0.04
CA GLY A 111 -3.97 11.69 1.25
C GLY A 111 -5.10 12.48 1.93
N LEU A 112 -5.92 13.20 1.14
CA LEU A 112 -7.08 13.92 1.64
C LEU A 112 -8.13 12.97 2.22
N ASN A 113 -8.44 11.87 1.52
CA ASN A 113 -9.38 10.87 2.02
C ASN A 113 -8.91 10.29 3.35
N GLN A 114 -7.62 9.92 3.43
CA GLN A 114 -7.04 9.37 4.65
C GLN A 114 -7.05 10.38 5.81
N ALA A 115 -6.75 11.66 5.54
CA ALA A 115 -6.81 12.72 6.54
C ALA A 115 -8.23 12.93 7.07
N VAL A 116 -9.22 12.96 6.17
CA VAL A 116 -10.65 13.08 6.53
C VAL A 116 -11.09 11.90 7.39
N GLN A 117 -10.75 10.67 6.98
CA GLN A 117 -11.06 9.46 7.74
C GLN A 117 -10.44 9.49 9.15
N THR A 118 -9.18 9.95 9.26
CA THR A 118 -8.51 10.11 10.55
C THR A 118 -9.21 11.17 11.42
N ILE A 119 -9.60 12.32 10.87
CA ILE A 119 -10.31 13.37 11.61
C ILE A 119 -11.68 12.86 12.10
N ILE A 120 -12.42 12.14 11.26
CA ILE A 120 -13.70 11.52 11.63
C ILE A 120 -13.51 10.50 12.75
N ALA A 121 -12.47 9.65 12.66
CA ALA A 121 -12.15 8.66 13.69
C ALA A 121 -11.81 9.34 15.03
N LEU A 122 -11.02 10.42 15.03
CA LEU A 122 -10.70 11.21 16.23
C LEU A 122 -11.94 11.87 16.83
N LYS A 123 -12.84 12.42 15.99
CA LYS A 123 -14.11 13.02 16.46
C LYS A 123 -15.06 11.97 17.06
N LYS A 124 -15.07 10.75 16.52
CA LYS A 124 -15.84 9.60 17.03
C LYS A 124 -15.29 9.07 18.35
N SER A 125 -13.95 9.07 18.50
CA SER A 125 -13.26 8.67 19.74
C SER A 125 -13.52 9.64 20.90
N LYS A 126 -13.51 10.96 20.66
CA LYS A 126 -13.86 11.97 21.69
C LYS A 126 -15.30 11.88 22.23
N LYS A 127 -16.21 11.17 21.55
CA LYS A 127 -17.64 11.13 21.90
C LYS A 127 -18.07 9.92 22.75
N LYS A 128 -17.14 9.08 23.23
CA LYS A 128 -17.43 8.01 24.19
C LYS A 128 -16.65 8.18 25.49
N PRO A 129 -17.34 8.53 26.59
CA PRO A 129 -17.01 8.00 27.89
C PRO A 129 -18.20 7.20 28.42
N LYS A 130 -17.97 5.90 28.67
CA LYS A 130 -18.54 5.18 29.81
C LYS A 130 -17.83 3.83 29.89
N PHE A 131 -16.91 3.75 30.84
CA PHE A 131 -16.52 2.48 31.42
C PHE A 131 -17.76 1.89 32.08
N ASP A 132 -18.50 1.07 31.35
CA ASP A 132 -19.50 0.22 31.96
C ASP A 132 -18.78 -0.97 32.58
N ASN A 133 -18.93 -1.08 33.91
CA ASN A 133 -18.33 -2.07 34.79
C ASN A 133 -18.39 -3.49 34.22
N VAL A 134 -17.28 -3.94 33.63
CA VAL A 134 -17.07 -5.35 33.31
C VAL A 134 -16.77 -6.06 34.63
N LYS A 135 -17.82 -6.65 35.22
CA LYS A 135 -17.68 -7.69 36.23
C LYS A 135 -16.80 -8.79 35.63
N PHE A 136 -15.55 -8.87 36.07
CA PHE A 136 -14.66 -10.00 35.84
C PHE A 136 -15.29 -11.24 36.50
N ARG A 137 -16.08 -11.99 35.71
CA ARG A 137 -16.54 -13.31 36.10
C ARG A 137 -15.56 -14.32 35.54
N ILE A 138 -14.58 -14.62 36.40
CA ILE A 138 -13.59 -15.69 36.28
C ILE A 138 -14.33 -16.99 35.97
N TYR A 139 -14.06 -17.59 34.80
CA TYR A 139 -14.39 -18.98 34.51
C TYR A 139 -13.16 -19.82 34.88
N ILE A 140 -13.17 -20.35 36.11
CA ILE A 140 -12.47 -21.59 36.45
C ILE A 140 -13.56 -22.65 36.57
N LYS A 141 -13.53 -23.61 35.65
CA LYS A 141 -14.04 -24.96 35.87
C LYS A 141 -13.10 -25.92 35.15
#